data_AF-A0A3L6PW26-F1
#
_entry.id   AF-A0A3L6PW26-F1
#
_cell.length_a   1.000
_cell.length_b   1.000
_cell.length_c   1.000
_cell.angle_alpha   90.00
_cell.angle_beta   90.00
_cell.angle_gamma   90.00
#
_symmetry.space_group_name_H-M   'P 1'
#
loop_
_entity.id
_entity.type
_entity.pdbx_description
1 polymer ?
#
loop_
_entity_poly.entity_id
_entity_poly.type
_entity_poly.pdbx_seq_one_letter_code
_entity_poly.pdbx_strand_id
1 'polypeptide(L)'
;MMTLRASLPALMMARSGAALLARAAVGGHAAALYSLAVIQFNGSGGAKSDRDLRAGAALCARAAALGHVDALRELGHCLQDGYGVRRDPAEGRRLLVAANARELTLALVAAAASRHPFAATLLHGAAAATAGAGGCPLLHGEGGADLCCKIGF
;
A
#
# COMPACT_ATOMS: atom_id res chain seq x y z
N MET A 1 -30.28 -32.13 -6.91
CA MET A 1 -28.87 -32.25 -7.36
C MET A 1 -28.62 -31.20 -8.43
N MET A 2 -27.44 -30.55 -8.38
CA MET A 2 -26.76 -29.80 -9.46
C MET A 2 -27.43 -28.47 -9.90
N THR A 3 -27.10 -27.33 -9.28
CA THR A 3 -25.94 -26.42 -9.53
C THR A 3 -25.99 -25.60 -10.81
N LEU A 4 -25.69 -24.31 -10.60
CA LEU A 4 -24.91 -23.43 -11.47
C LEU A 4 -25.66 -22.57 -12.50
N ARG A 5 -26.02 -21.36 -12.07
CA ARG A 5 -25.95 -20.19 -12.95
C ARG A 5 -25.47 -18.96 -12.18
N ALA A 6 -24.28 -19.10 -11.57
CA ALA A 6 -23.45 -17.92 -11.37
C ALA A 6 -23.13 -17.38 -12.78
N SER A 7 -23.64 -16.20 -13.08
CA SER A 7 -23.55 -15.54 -14.38
C SER A 7 -22.11 -15.54 -14.92
N LEU A 8 -21.93 -16.15 -16.09
CA LEU A 8 -20.69 -16.20 -16.90
C LEU A 8 -19.81 -14.93 -16.90
N PRO A 9 -20.33 -13.68 -16.86
CA PRO A 9 -19.48 -12.49 -16.75
C PRO A 9 -18.61 -12.45 -15.48
N ALA A 10 -19.07 -12.95 -14.33
CA ALA A 10 -18.27 -12.97 -13.10
C ALA A 10 -17.10 -13.97 -13.15
N LEU A 11 -17.27 -15.09 -13.87
CA LEU A 11 -16.23 -16.09 -14.14
C LEU A 11 -15.25 -15.64 -15.25
N MET A 12 -15.66 -14.70 -16.11
CA MET A 12 -14.79 -14.10 -17.12
C MET A 12 -13.94 -12.96 -16.54
N MET A 13 -14.46 -12.20 -15.56
CA MET A 13 -13.66 -11.25 -14.80
C MET A 13 -12.52 -11.95 -14.04
N ALA A 14 -12.69 -13.17 -13.53
CA ALA A 14 -11.64 -13.89 -12.82
C ALA A 14 -10.42 -14.32 -13.67
N ARG A 15 -10.43 -14.11 -15.00
CA ARG A 15 -9.40 -14.64 -15.93
C ARG A 15 -8.30 -13.65 -16.31
N SER A 16 -8.40 -12.36 -15.96
CA SER A 16 -7.34 -11.38 -16.21
C SER A 16 -6.56 -11.04 -14.93
N GLY A 17 -5.26 -10.78 -15.07
CA GLY A 17 -4.41 -10.39 -13.93
C GLY A 17 -4.92 -9.14 -13.22
N ALA A 18 -5.40 -8.15 -13.98
CA ALA A 18 -5.97 -6.91 -13.44
C ALA A 18 -7.20 -7.15 -12.54
N ALA A 19 -8.05 -8.12 -12.88
CA ALA A 19 -9.23 -8.41 -12.09
C ALA A 19 -8.91 -9.19 -10.81
N LEU A 20 -7.88 -10.05 -10.81
CA LEU A 20 -7.35 -10.64 -9.58
C LEU A 20 -6.77 -9.58 -8.65
N LEU A 21 -6.01 -8.63 -9.20
CA LEU A 21 -5.50 -7.47 -8.46
C LEU A 21 -6.65 -6.63 -7.89
N ALA A 22 -7.69 -6.34 -8.68
CA ALA A 22 -8.87 -5.61 -8.23
C ALA A 22 -9.57 -6.31 -7.06
N ARG A 23 -9.77 -7.62 -7.15
CA ARG A 23 -10.38 -8.40 -6.07
C ARG A 23 -9.54 -8.39 -4.80
N ALA A 24 -8.22 -8.55 -4.92
CA ALA A 24 -7.31 -8.48 -3.77
C ALA A 24 -7.28 -7.07 -3.15
N ALA A 25 -7.31 -6.02 -3.98
CA ALA A 25 -7.35 -4.63 -3.54
C ALA A 25 -8.65 -4.28 -2.80
N VAL A 26 -9.79 -4.84 -3.22
CA VAL A 26 -11.05 -4.75 -2.46
C VAL A 26 -10.91 -5.39 -1.08
N GLY A 27 -10.18 -6.51 -0.99
CA GLY A 27 -9.82 -7.15 0.27
C GLY A 27 -8.73 -6.43 1.09
N GLY A 28 -8.29 -5.23 0.68
CA GLY A 28 -7.28 -4.47 1.42
C GLY A 28 -5.85 -4.99 1.28
N HIS A 29 -5.53 -5.77 0.24
CA HIS A 29 -4.13 -6.14 -0.01
C HIS A 29 -3.32 -4.95 -0.51
N ALA A 30 -2.36 -4.49 0.31
CA ALA A 30 -1.56 -3.31 0.02
C ALA A 30 -0.73 -3.44 -1.27
N ALA A 31 -0.14 -4.62 -1.51
CA ALA A 31 0.63 -4.89 -2.75
C ALA A 31 -0.27 -4.90 -4.00
N ALA A 32 -1.51 -5.36 -3.88
CA ALA A 32 -2.45 -5.35 -4.99
C ALA A 32 -2.93 -3.92 -5.31
N LEU A 33 -3.19 -3.11 -4.28
CA LEU A 33 -3.48 -1.68 -4.42
C LEU A 33 -2.33 -0.95 -5.12
N TYR A 34 -1.08 -1.20 -4.71
CA TYR A 34 0.10 -0.64 -5.34
C TYR A 34 0.25 -1.08 -6.81
N SER A 35 0.04 -2.37 -7.09
CA SER A 35 0.10 -2.90 -8.46
C SER A 35 -0.95 -2.24 -9.37
N LEU A 36 -2.16 -1.98 -8.86
CA LEU A 36 -3.17 -1.22 -9.59
C LEU A 36 -2.75 0.24 -9.78
N ALA A 37 -2.11 0.87 -8.78
CA ALA A 37 -1.60 2.23 -8.91
C ALA A 37 -0.60 2.35 -10.08
N VAL A 38 0.33 1.39 -10.18
CA VAL A 38 1.30 1.30 -11.27
C VAL A 38 0.60 1.15 -12.63
N ILE A 39 -0.46 0.34 -12.71
CA ILE A 39 -1.27 0.22 -13.92
C ILE A 39 -1.90 1.57 -14.29
N GLN A 40 -2.44 2.31 -13.32
CA GLN A 40 -3.03 3.63 -13.58
C GLN A 40 -1.99 4.68 -14.00
N PHE A 41 -0.77 4.62 -13.45
CA PHE A 41 0.32 5.53 -13.82
C PHE A 41 0.92 5.23 -15.19
N ASN A 42 0.98 3.95 -15.59
CA ASN A 42 1.61 3.53 -16.84
C ASN A 42 0.59 3.42 -17.99
N GLY A 43 -0.68 3.24 -17.67
CA GLY A 43 -1.74 2.85 -18.60
C GLY A 43 -1.69 1.35 -18.90
N SER A 44 -2.76 0.81 -19.49
CA SER A 44 -2.89 -0.63 -19.81
C SER A 44 -2.19 -1.05 -21.11
N GLY A 45 -1.34 -0.20 -21.70
CA GLY A 45 -0.59 -0.51 -22.93
C GLY A 45 -1.35 -0.29 -24.25
N GLY A 46 -2.49 0.41 -24.26
CA GLY A 46 -3.23 0.78 -25.47
C GLY A 46 -2.83 2.14 -26.02
N ALA A 47 -2.97 3.20 -25.23
CA ALA A 47 -2.59 4.56 -25.58
C ALA A 47 -2.11 5.37 -24.36
N LYS A 48 -1.34 6.45 -24.58
CA LYS A 48 -0.89 7.37 -23.50
C LYS A 48 -2.04 8.04 -22.74
N SER A 49 -3.23 8.06 -23.33
CA SER A 49 -4.49 8.56 -22.76
C SER A 49 -5.11 7.63 -21.71
N ASP A 50 -4.64 6.38 -21.60
CA ASP A 50 -5.19 5.39 -20.67
C ASP A 50 -4.67 5.58 -19.23
N ARG A 51 -3.83 6.59 -19.01
CA ARG A 51 -3.25 6.91 -17.71
C ARG A 51 -4.22 7.74 -16.89
N ASP A 52 -4.47 7.28 -15.67
CA ASP A 52 -5.20 8.04 -14.66
C ASP A 52 -4.28 8.29 -13.46
N LEU A 53 -3.52 9.37 -13.54
CA LEU A 53 -2.53 9.74 -12.52
C LEU A 53 -3.22 9.99 -11.16
N ARG A 54 -4.46 10.52 -11.17
CA ARG A 54 -5.21 10.80 -9.95
C ARG A 54 -5.65 9.51 -9.27
N ALA A 55 -6.18 8.56 -10.03
CA ALA A 55 -6.51 7.24 -9.50
C ALA A 55 -5.25 6.50 -9.02
N GLY A 56 -4.13 6.60 -9.74
CA GLY A 56 -2.86 6.02 -9.34
C GLY A 56 -2.38 6.54 -7.98
N ALA A 57 -2.37 7.86 -7.81
CA ALA A 57 -1.94 8.47 -6.55
C ALA A 57 -2.90 8.15 -5.38
N ALA A 58 -4.21 8.07 -5.63
CA ALA A 58 -5.19 7.64 -4.63
C ALA A 58 -4.96 6.18 -4.19
N LEU A 59 -4.65 5.28 -5.13
CA LEU A 59 -4.32 3.88 -4.84
C LEU A 59 -3.00 3.77 -4.07
N CYS A 60 -1.98 4.56 -4.41
CA CYS A 60 -0.74 4.64 -3.63
C CYS A 60 -1.00 5.12 -2.20
N ALA A 61 -1.84 6.15 -2.01
CA ALA A 61 -2.20 6.63 -0.67
C ALA A 61 -2.86 5.53 0.18
N ARG A 62 -3.80 4.78 -0.41
CA ARG A 62 -4.45 3.64 0.27
C ARG A 62 -3.46 2.51 0.59
N ALA A 63 -2.55 2.18 -0.32
CA ALA A 63 -1.53 1.16 -0.08
C ALA A 63 -0.51 1.61 0.99
N ALA A 64 -0.11 2.88 0.98
CA ALA A 64 0.79 3.48 1.96
C ALA A 64 0.17 3.50 3.37
N ALA A 65 -1.13 3.80 3.47
CA ALA A 65 -1.91 3.71 4.70
C ALA A 65 -1.89 2.30 5.32
N LEU A 66 -1.81 1.26 4.49
CA LEU A 66 -1.68 -0.14 4.89
C LEU A 66 -0.21 -0.57 5.11
N GLY A 67 0.73 0.37 5.04
CA GLY A 67 2.15 0.15 5.31
C GLY A 67 2.99 -0.31 4.12
N HIS A 68 2.47 -0.25 2.89
CA HIS A 68 3.27 -0.57 1.70
C HIS A 68 4.33 0.51 1.43
N VAL A 69 5.61 0.14 1.57
CA VAL A 69 6.70 1.12 1.55
C VAL A 69 6.91 1.70 0.16
N ASP A 70 6.80 0.91 -0.91
CA ASP A 70 6.93 1.43 -2.28
C ASP A 70 5.82 2.40 -2.65
N ALA A 71 4.60 2.17 -2.15
CA ALA A 71 3.47 3.06 -2.41
C ALA A 71 3.66 4.41 -1.70
N LEU A 72 4.23 4.38 -0.49
CA LEU A 72 4.59 5.59 0.25
C LEU A 72 5.69 6.38 -0.49
N ARG A 73 6.67 5.69 -1.06
CA ARG A 73 7.72 6.32 -1.88
C ARG A 73 7.15 6.95 -3.14
N GLU A 74 6.32 6.21 -3.88
CA GLU A 74 5.66 6.72 -5.08
C GLU A 74 4.79 7.94 -4.77
N LEU A 75 4.06 7.94 -3.64
CA LEU A 75 3.29 9.10 -3.22
C LEU A 75 4.20 10.32 -2.91
N GLY A 76 5.39 10.08 -2.35
CA GLY A 76 6.42 11.10 -2.19
C GLY A 76 6.86 11.73 -3.51
N HIS A 77 7.03 10.92 -4.56
CA HIS A 77 7.31 11.42 -5.93
C HIS A 77 6.11 12.17 -6.53
N CYS A 78 4.90 11.64 -6.38
CA CYS A 78 3.65 12.30 -6.81
C CYS A 78 3.56 13.73 -6.28
N LEU A 79 3.88 13.94 -5.00
CA LEU A 79 3.83 15.24 -4.36
C LEU A 79 4.97 16.18 -4.79
N GLN A 80 6.17 15.66 -5.05
CA GLN A 80 7.27 16.49 -5.53
C GLN A 80 7.03 17.07 -6.92
N ASP A 81 6.44 16.27 -7.79
CA ASP A 81 6.27 16.59 -9.21
C ASP A 81 4.85 17.08 -9.54
N GLY A 82 3.87 16.81 -8.66
CA GLY A 82 2.47 17.20 -8.84
C GLY A 82 1.70 16.32 -9.82
N TYR A 83 2.08 15.05 -10.03
CA TYR A 83 1.31 14.14 -10.89
C TYR A 83 0.23 13.42 -10.08
N GLY A 84 -1.04 13.61 -10.46
CA GLY A 84 -2.18 12.99 -9.80
C GLY A 84 -2.61 13.61 -8.46
N VAL A 85 -1.79 14.51 -7.90
CA VAL A 85 -2.03 15.27 -6.67
C VAL A 85 -1.62 16.73 -6.84
N ARG A 86 -2.05 17.59 -5.91
CA ARG A 86 -1.47 18.93 -5.80
C ARG A 86 0.00 18.80 -5.39
N ARG A 87 0.88 19.51 -6.10
CA ARG A 87 2.31 19.54 -5.79
C ARG A 87 2.56 20.08 -4.39
N ASP A 88 3.26 19.31 -3.57
CA ASP A 88 3.78 19.66 -2.25
C ASP A 88 5.17 19.01 -2.05
N PRO A 89 6.25 19.68 -2.48
CA PRO A 89 7.58 19.10 -2.38
C PRO A 89 8.07 18.93 -0.94
N ALA A 90 7.54 19.69 0.01
CA ALA A 90 7.94 19.60 1.41
C ALA A 90 7.40 18.31 2.03
N GLU A 91 6.11 18.03 1.82
CA GLU A 91 5.50 16.78 2.26
C GLU A 91 6.05 15.58 1.47
N GLY A 92 6.28 15.73 0.15
CA GLY A 92 6.89 14.69 -0.67
C GLY A 92 8.25 14.22 -0.13
N ARG A 93 9.13 15.15 0.26
CA ARG A 93 10.42 14.79 0.91
C ARG A 93 10.23 14.08 2.25
N ARG A 94 9.25 14.50 3.06
CA ARG A 94 8.94 13.84 4.33
C ARG A 94 8.52 12.38 4.11
N LEU A 95 7.66 12.13 3.13
CA LEU A 95 7.23 10.77 2.80
C LEU A 95 8.39 9.90 2.31
N LEU A 96 9.30 10.44 1.50
CA LEU A 96 10.50 9.71 1.06
C LEU A 96 11.42 9.34 2.22
N VAL A 97 11.66 10.26 3.16
CA VAL A 97 12.43 9.95 4.38
C VAL A 97 11.73 8.87 5.21
N ALA A 98 10.41 8.97 5.36
CA ALA A 98 9.63 7.96 6.07
C ALA A 98 9.68 6.58 5.38
N ALA A 99 9.63 6.52 4.05
CA ALA A 99 9.77 5.28 3.29
C ALA A 99 11.13 4.62 3.54
N ASN A 100 12.23 5.39 3.44
CA ASN A 100 13.58 4.88 3.70
C ASN A 100 13.73 4.35 5.13
N ALA A 101 13.17 5.04 6.12
CA ALA A 101 13.20 4.59 7.51
C ALA A 101 12.44 3.25 7.69
N ARG A 102 11.30 3.09 7.02
CA ARG A 102 10.52 1.83 7.04
C ARG A 102 11.26 0.68 6.36
N GLU A 103 11.89 0.91 5.21
CA GLU A 103 12.72 -0.13 4.56
C GLU A 103 13.88 -0.59 5.42
N LEU A 104 14.61 0.36 6.02
CA LEU A 104 15.70 0.03 6.92
C LEU A 104 15.21 -0.79 8.11
N THR A 105 14.06 -0.43 8.68
CA THR A 105 13.45 -1.17 9.79
C THR A 105 13.12 -2.60 9.39
N LEU A 106 12.50 -2.81 8.22
CA LEU A 106 12.19 -4.15 7.70
C LEU A 106 13.46 -4.98 7.49
N ALA A 107 14.51 -4.38 6.92
CA ALA A 107 15.79 -5.05 6.71
C ALA A 107 16.47 -5.45 8.02
N LEU A 108 16.47 -4.57 9.03
CA LEU A 108 17.04 -4.85 10.35
C LEU A 108 16.28 -5.95 11.07
N VAL A 109 14.94 -5.95 11.01
CA VAL A 109 14.11 -7.01 11.59
C VAL A 109 14.40 -8.36 10.92
N ALA A 110 14.48 -8.40 9.59
CA ALA A 110 14.85 -9.61 8.87
C ALA A 110 16.25 -10.12 9.25
N ALA A 111 17.22 -9.21 9.38
CA ALA A 111 18.58 -9.54 9.80
C ALA A 111 18.68 -9.98 11.28
N ALA A 112 17.80 -9.52 12.15
CA ALA A 112 17.71 -10.00 13.52
C ALA A 112 17.11 -11.42 13.58
N ALA A 113 16.07 -11.68 12.79
CA ALA A 113 15.45 -12.99 12.68
C ALA A 113 16.41 -14.07 12.14
N SER A 114 17.28 -13.72 11.19
CA SER A 114 18.28 -14.65 10.64
C SER A 114 19.42 -14.97 11.62
N ARG A 115 19.74 -14.06 12.55
CA ARG A 115 20.80 -14.27 13.56
C ARG A 115 20.35 -15.13 14.73
N HIS A 116 19.06 -15.09 15.08
CA HIS A 116 18.50 -15.89 16.18
C HIS A 116 17.12 -16.46 15.83
N PRO A 117 17.06 -17.54 15.02
CA PRO A 117 15.79 -18.09 14.54
C PRO A 117 14.87 -18.58 15.67
N PHE A 118 15.42 -18.98 16.82
CA PHE A 118 14.65 -19.46 17.98
C PHE A 118 14.23 -18.33 18.95
N ALA A 119 14.88 -17.15 18.90
CA ALA A 119 14.49 -15.99 19.71
C ALA A 119 13.33 -15.19 19.09
N ALA A 120 13.09 -15.36 17.78
CA ALA A 120 12.00 -14.71 17.07
C ALA A 120 10.60 -15.12 17.61
N THR A 121 10.48 -16.32 18.17
CA THR A 121 9.23 -16.84 18.76
C THR A 121 8.87 -16.13 20.06
N LEU A 122 9.86 -15.69 20.85
CA LEU A 122 9.61 -14.97 22.11
C LEU A 122 9.06 -13.55 21.87
N LEU A 123 9.42 -12.91 20.75
CA LEU A 123 8.87 -11.61 20.35
C LEU A 123 7.44 -11.73 19.77
N HIS A 124 7.10 -12.85 19.12
CA HIS A 124 5.73 -13.11 18.65
C HIS A 124 4.79 -13.55 19.78
N GLY A 125 5.29 -14.23 20.81
CA GLY A 125 4.51 -14.61 22.00
C GLY A 125 4.14 -13.42 22.92
N ALA A 126 4.98 -12.38 22.97
CA ALA A 126 4.69 -11.16 23.72
C ALA A 126 3.71 -10.21 23.01
N ALA A 127 3.59 -10.31 21.68
CA ALA A 127 2.65 -9.47 20.89
C ALA A 127 1.18 -9.89 21.06
N ALA A 128 0.89 -11.13 21.47
CA ALA A 128 -0.48 -11.57 21.76
C ALA A 128 -0.98 -11.18 23.16
N ALA A 129 -0.09 -10.80 24.08
CA ALA A 129 -0.41 -10.50 25.48
C ALA A 129 -0.46 -8.99 25.83
N THR A 130 -0.34 -8.10 24.84
CA THR A 130 -0.43 -6.64 25.02
C THR A 130 -1.55 -6.00 24.19
N ALA A 131 -2.66 -6.73 24.02
CA ALA A 131 -3.97 -6.11 23.80
C ALA A 131 -4.42 -5.41 25.10
N GLY A 132 -3.73 -4.34 25.50
CA GLY A 132 -3.99 -3.63 26.73
C GLY A 132 -2.92 -2.58 27.02
N ALA A 133 -3.22 -1.33 26.60
CA ALA A 133 -2.63 -0.08 27.08
C ALA A 133 -1.10 0.06 27.04
N GLY A 134 -0.59 0.77 26.02
CA GLY A 134 0.77 1.31 26.04
C GLY A 134 1.42 1.44 24.67
N GLY A 135 0.76 2.14 23.74
CA GLY A 135 1.37 2.48 22.45
C GLY A 135 2.61 3.35 22.63
N CYS A 136 3.69 3.04 21.92
CA CYS A 136 4.86 3.90 21.81
C CYS A 136 4.42 5.33 21.42
N PRO A 137 4.69 6.38 22.23
CA PRO A 137 4.12 7.71 22.01
C PRO A 137 4.67 8.48 20.81
N LEU A 138 5.62 7.91 20.05
CA LEU A 138 6.30 8.61 18.94
C LEU A 138 5.88 8.15 17.54
N LEU A 139 4.90 7.26 17.42
CA LEU A 139 4.42 6.75 16.12
C LEU A 139 2.89 6.73 15.98
N HIS A 140 2.16 7.47 16.81
CA HIS A 140 0.75 7.79 16.51
C HIS A 140 0.71 8.94 15.51
N GLY A 141 0.99 8.61 14.25
CA GLY A 141 0.42 9.33 13.14
C GLY A 141 -0.92 8.66 12.84
N GLU A 142 -2.01 9.37 13.11
CA GLU A 142 -3.37 9.15 12.61
C GLU A 142 -3.33 8.94 11.08
N GLY A 143 -2.87 7.80 10.59
CA GLY A 143 -2.04 7.82 9.36
C GLY A 143 -2.69 7.36 8.07
N GLY A 144 -3.89 6.78 8.14
CA GLY A 144 -4.53 6.16 6.98
C GLY A 144 -5.55 7.04 6.27
N ALA A 145 -6.59 7.46 7.01
CA ALA A 145 -7.64 8.33 6.48
C ALA A 145 -7.17 9.79 6.39
N ASP A 146 -6.33 10.23 7.33
CA ASP A 146 -5.79 11.60 7.36
C ASP A 146 -4.79 11.83 6.22
N LEU A 147 -4.06 10.79 5.78
CA LEU A 147 -3.18 10.90 4.63
C LEU A 147 -4.02 11.22 3.39
N CYS A 148 -5.02 10.40 3.03
CA CYS A 148 -5.93 10.71 1.91
C CYS A 148 -6.53 12.13 1.99
N CYS A 149 -6.97 12.56 3.18
CA CYS A 149 -7.52 13.90 3.38
C CYS A 149 -6.47 15.01 3.15
N LYS A 150 -5.24 14.84 3.66
CA LYS A 150 -4.13 15.79 3.51
C LYS A 150 -3.70 15.97 2.06
N ILE A 151 -3.76 14.92 1.25
CA ILE A 151 -3.39 14.95 -0.18
C ILE A 151 -4.57 15.18 -1.14
N GLY A 152 -5.77 15.42 -0.61
CA GLY A 152 -6.93 15.90 -1.38
C GLY A 152 -7.68 14.82 -2.17
N PHE A 153 -7.77 13.61 -1.61
CA PHE A 153 -8.53 12.49 -2.15
C PHE A 153 -9.85 12.25 -1.43
#